data_AF-A0A2I3RYU1-F1
#
_entry.id   AF-A0A2I3RYU1-F1
#
_cell.length_a   1.000
_cell.length_b   1.000
_cell.length_c   1.000
_cell.angle_alpha   90.00
_cell.angle_beta   90.00
_cell.angle_gamma   90.00
#
_symmetry.space_group_name_H-M   'P 1'
#
loop_
_entity.id
_entity.type
_entity.pdbx_description
1 polymer ?
#
loop_
_entity_poly.entity_id
_entity_poly.type
_entity_poly.pdbx_seq_one_letter_code
_entity_poly.pdbx_strand_id
1 'polypeptide(L)' 'SDKSNMDEIEKFNKSKLKKTEMQEKNPQPSKEWIEQEKQAAESGRAATYTLVC' A
#
# COMPACT_ATOMS: atom_id res chain seq x y z
N SER A 1 -5.94 20.73 35.34
CA SER A 1 -6.68 19.48 35.09
C SER A 1 -5.95 18.51 34.18
N ASP A 2 -4.74 18.82 33.70
CA ASP A 2 -4.05 17.99 32.69
C ASP A 2 -3.39 16.72 33.25
N LYS A 3 -3.17 16.68 34.56
CA LYS A 3 -2.52 15.55 35.25
C LYS A 3 -3.35 14.25 35.15
N SER A 4 -4.68 14.35 35.22
CA SER A 4 -5.56 13.17 35.20
C SER A 4 -5.61 12.50 33.84
N ASN A 5 -5.42 13.25 32.74
CA ASN A 5 -5.39 12.68 31.38
C ASN A 5 -4.14 11.82 31.16
N MET A 6 -2.99 12.22 31.71
CA MET A 6 -1.74 11.46 31.56
C MET A 6 -1.81 10.11 32.30
N ASP A 7 -2.34 10.12 33.53
CA ASP A 7 -2.59 8.91 34.31
C ASP A 7 -3.50 7.90 33.59
N GLU A 8 -4.52 8.39 32.89
CA GLU A 8 -5.45 7.55 32.13
C GLU A 8 -4.79 6.93 30.89
N ILE A 9 -3.94 7.67 30.19
CA ILE A 9 -3.16 7.18 29.05
C ILE A 9 -2.14 6.12 29.49
N GLU A 10 -1.45 6.33 30.61
CA GLU A 10 -0.48 5.37 31.16
C GLU A 10 -1.11 4.04 31.58
N LYS A 11 -2.33 4.09 32.15
CA LYS A 11 -3.06 2.90 32.64
C LYS A 11 -3.98 2.28 31.59
N PHE A 12 -4.06 2.86 30.39
CA PHE A 12 -4.97 2.39 29.35
C PHE A 12 -4.57 1.01 28.83
N ASN A 13 -5.48 0.05 28.94
CA ASN A 13 -5.27 -1.32 28.48
C ASN A 13 -5.61 -1.46 26.99
N LYS A 14 -4.60 -1.74 26.16
CA LYS A 14 -4.74 -1.95 24.71
C LYS A 14 -5.71 -3.08 24.36
N SER A 15 -5.96 -4.03 25.24
CA SER A 15 -6.94 -5.11 25.04
C SER A 15 -8.39 -4.64 25.06
N LYS A 16 -8.66 -3.42 25.57
CA LYS A 16 -9.99 -2.77 25.48
C LYS A 16 -10.26 -2.16 24.10
N LEU A 17 -9.25 -2.09 23.23
CA LEU A 17 -9.42 -1.63 21.85
C LEU A 17 -10.09 -2.73 21.02
N LYS A 18 -11.07 -2.33 20.18
CA LYS A 18 -11.67 -3.25 19.22
C LYS A 18 -10.60 -3.70 18.22
N LYS A 19 -10.55 -5.00 17.94
CA LYS A 19 -9.76 -5.51 16.82
C LYS A 19 -10.40 -5.03 15.54
N THR A 20 -9.69 -4.17 14.82
CA THR A 20 -10.08 -3.70 13.50
C THR A 20 -9.14 -4.36 12.50
N GLU A 21 -9.70 -5.07 11.53
CA GLU A 21 -8.95 -5.56 10.38
C GLU A 21 -8.59 -4.35 9.50
N MET A 22 -7.32 -3.97 9.49
CA MET A 22 -6.82 -2.92 8.62
C MET A 22 -6.40 -3.56 7.30
N GLN A 23 -7.14 -3.28 6.23
CA GLN A 23 -6.74 -3.66 4.88
C GLN A 23 -5.77 -2.62 4.35
N GLU A 24 -4.51 -3.01 4.15
CA GLU A 24 -3.55 -2.21 3.40
C GLU A 24 -4.08 -2.05 1.97
N LYS A 25 -4.53 -0.84 1.62
CA LYS A 25 -5.14 -0.55 0.31
C LYS A 25 -4.11 -0.37 -0.81
N ASN A 26 -2.83 -0.40 -0.49
CA ASN A 26 -1.75 -0.27 -1.47
C ASN A 26 -0.63 -1.28 -1.19
N PRO A 27 -0.93 -2.59 -1.19
CA PRO A 27 0.12 -3.60 -1.13
C PRO A 27 1.02 -3.40 -2.35
N GLN A 28 2.31 -3.63 -2.17
CA GLN A 28 3.25 -3.51 -3.29
C GLN A 28 2.83 -4.41 -4.45
N PRO A 29 2.97 -3.95 -5.71
CA PRO A 29 2.63 -4.76 -6.86
C PRO A 29 3.39 -6.10 -6.85
N SER A 30 2.75 -7.16 -7.33
CA SER A 30 3.38 -8.47 -7.43
C SER A 30 4.44 -8.48 -8.54
N LYS A 31 5.40 -9.40 -8.45
CA LYS A 31 6.46 -9.56 -9.47
C LYS A 31 5.90 -9.83 -10.87
N GLU A 32 4.80 -10.59 -10.95
CA GLU A 32 4.12 -10.90 -12.19
C GLU A 32 3.53 -9.64 -12.84
N TRP A 33 2.90 -8.78 -12.04
CA TRP A 33 2.35 -7.50 -12.51
C TRP A 33 3.44 -6.58 -13.06
N ILE A 34 4.59 -6.51 -12.37
CA ILE A 34 5.75 -5.72 -12.79
C ILE A 34 6.31 -6.22 -14.13
N GLU A 35 6.45 -7.54 -14.32
CA GLU A 35 6.95 -8.10 -15.58
C GLU A 35 5.97 -7.88 -16.73
N GLN A 36 4.66 -7.99 -16.47
CA GLN A 36 3.63 -7.70 -17.47
C GLN A 36 3.68 -6.23 -17.92
N GLU A 37 3.79 -5.27 -17.00
CA GLU A 37 3.94 -3.85 -17.34
C GLU A 37 5.21 -3.59 -18.15
N LYS A 38 6.33 -4.21 -17.76
CA LYS A 38 7.60 -4.11 -18.47
C LYS A 38 7.49 -4.64 -19.91
N GLN A 39 6.91 -5.82 -20.09
CA GLN A 39 6.69 -6.42 -21.42
C GLN A 39 5.74 -5.58 -22.26
N ALA A 40 4.65 -5.06 -21.67
CA ALA A 40 3.72 -4.16 -22.36
C ALA A 40 4.41 -2.86 -22.79
N ALA A 41 5.30 -2.29 -21.95
CA ALA A 41 6.09 -1.11 -22.28
C ALA A 41 7.13 -1.37 -23.39
N GLU A 42 7.72 -2.57 -23.43
CA GLU A 42 8.61 -3.01 -24.50
C GLU A 42 7.83 -3.23 -25.82
N SER A 43 6.67 -3.89 -25.77
CA SER A 43 5.80 -4.12 -26.93
C SER A 43 5.21 -2.82 -27.49
N GLY A 44 4.79 -1.90 -26.63
CA GLY A 44 4.26 -0.59 -27.05
C GLY A 44 5.32 0.22 -27.79
N ARG A 45 6.58 0.20 -27.30
CA ARG A 45 7.71 0.83 -28.00
C ARG A 45 7.97 0.18 -29.35
N ALA A 46 8.01 -1.16 -29.44
CA ALA A 46 8.20 -1.86 -30.71
C ALA A 46 7.12 -1.52 -31.75
N ALA A 47 5.85 -1.46 -31.34
CA ALA A 47 4.73 -1.14 -32.24
C ALA A 47 4.81 0.29 -32.81
N THR A 48 5.28 1.27 -32.02
CA THR A 48 5.47 2.65 -32.52
C THR A 48 6.55 2.74 -33.58
N TYR A 49 7.65 1.98 -33.46
CA TYR A 49 8.71 1.98 -34.47
C TYR A 49 8.25 1.36 -35.79
N THR A 50 7.38 0.35 -35.76
CA THR A 50 6.82 -0.26 -36.98
C THR A 50 5.86 0.67 -37.73
N LEU A 51 5.09 1.51 -37.03
CA LEU A 51 4.15 2.45 -37.66
C LEU A 51 4.80 3.70 -38.24
N VAL A 52 6.05 4.00 -37.84
CA VAL A 52 6.80 5.18 -38.29
C VAL A 52 7.70 4.87 -39.50
N CYS A 53 7.84 3.59 -39.87
CA CYS A 53 8.53 3.14 -41.08
C CYS A 53 7.56 3.06 -42.27
#